data_AF-A0A090WNI2-F1
#
_entry.id   AF-A0A090WNI2-F1
#
_cell.length_a   1.000
_cell.length_b   1.000
_cell.length_c   1.000
_cell.angle_alpha   90.00
_cell.angle_beta   90.00
_cell.angle_gamma   90.00
#
_symmetry.space_group_name_H-M   'P 1'
#
loop_
_entity.id
_entity.type
_entity.pdbx_description
1 polymer ?
#
loop_
_entity_poly.entity_id
_entity_poly.type
_entity_poly.pdbx_seq_one_letter_code
_entity_poly.pdbx_strand_id
1 'polypeptide(L)'
;MNGIDNQVNLFKVFSHLFNYTDETSLIYLVSKASELDVMERVMGVKSRNEYEVGQVFTRKEILSILQLHLIDDYLKRKNSGIEQLINSFILHINGLLEPNNLMFQVRVSDSPELDKIRTLLPDFDFLLKQYKSLAEDGTIDIEFLQVSSKPIGFSQITSQNKKKYVYSNDRLILQLKHMFFSDQSHMYYTKTFETKYTNLFDLLTKETVNLDDFANYQKDTIQSLIKDGYLKIDKENNVEIDKITFIYIIRELHKNQLLNYWHYPKFVRDEIDLLIEDEKLFIENTLFSKEEVKYFNFYLTKRYIQTVMI
;
A
#
# COMPACT_ATOMS: atom_id res chain seq x y z
N MET A 1 -16.49 30.94 7.51
CA MET A 1 -16.03 29.62 7.99
C MET A 1 -16.64 28.41 7.27
N ASN A 2 -17.58 28.53 6.31
CA ASN A 2 -18.34 27.36 5.79
C ASN A 2 -18.04 26.92 4.34
N GLY A 3 -16.93 27.36 3.73
CA GLY A 3 -16.57 26.98 2.35
C GLY A 3 -15.42 25.96 2.27
N ILE A 4 -14.31 26.26 2.94
CA ILE A 4 -13.09 25.45 2.92
C ILE A 4 -13.33 24.09 3.60
N ASP A 5 -13.97 24.06 4.78
CA ASP A 5 -14.25 22.80 5.48
C ASP A 5 -15.09 21.82 4.64
N ASN A 6 -16.02 22.34 3.83
CA ASN A 6 -16.80 21.52 2.90
C ASN A 6 -15.92 20.95 1.78
N GLN A 7 -14.98 21.74 1.24
CA GLN A 7 -14.05 21.27 0.21
C GLN A 7 -13.01 20.28 0.77
N VAL A 8 -12.52 20.48 1.99
CA VAL A 8 -11.64 19.52 2.67
C VAL A 8 -12.35 18.18 2.87
N ASN A 9 -13.61 18.21 3.32
CA ASN A 9 -14.41 17.00 3.45
C ASN A 9 -14.69 16.33 2.11
N LEU A 10 -14.91 17.11 1.05
CA LEU A 10 -15.06 16.58 -0.30
C LEU A 10 -13.76 15.94 -0.82
N PHE A 11 -12.59 16.50 -0.51
CA PHE A 11 -11.30 15.90 -0.86
C PHE A 11 -11.11 14.55 -0.15
N LYS A 12 -11.58 14.41 1.10
CA LYS A 12 -11.51 13.14 1.84
C LYS A 12 -12.31 11.99 1.20
N VAL A 13 -13.21 12.26 0.25
CA VAL A 13 -13.94 11.24 -0.52
C VAL A 13 -12.97 10.31 -1.27
N PHE A 14 -11.84 10.82 -1.77
CA PHE A 14 -10.83 9.99 -2.45
C PHE A 14 -10.29 8.88 -1.55
N SER A 15 -10.08 9.16 -0.26
CA SER A 15 -9.65 8.16 0.72
C SER A 15 -10.83 7.33 1.23
N HIS A 16 -11.87 7.97 1.79
CA HIS A 16 -12.91 7.25 2.55
C HIS A 16 -14.00 6.57 1.70
N LEU A 17 -14.34 7.12 0.54
CA LEU A 17 -15.40 6.56 -0.31
C LEU A 17 -14.81 5.78 -1.49
N PHE A 18 -13.75 6.32 -2.10
CA PHE A 18 -13.13 5.72 -3.28
C PHE A 18 -12.00 4.76 -2.95
N ASN A 19 -11.54 4.72 -1.71
CA ASN A 19 -10.48 3.83 -1.25
C ASN A 19 -9.20 3.97 -2.07
N TYR A 20 -8.78 5.19 -2.41
CA TYR A 20 -7.48 5.41 -3.06
C TYR A 20 -6.33 5.05 -2.12
N THR A 21 -6.59 5.10 -0.82
CA THR A 21 -5.74 4.55 0.24
C THR A 21 -6.49 3.45 0.98
N ASP A 22 -5.78 2.43 1.43
CA ASP A 22 -6.34 1.39 2.29
C ASP A 22 -6.40 1.82 3.77
N GLU A 23 -6.90 0.95 4.63
CA GLU A 23 -7.04 1.17 6.08
C GLU A 23 -5.72 1.45 6.80
N THR A 24 -4.58 1.11 6.17
CA THR A 24 -3.22 1.38 6.69
C THR A 24 -2.56 2.59 6.01
N SER A 25 -3.34 3.40 5.30
CA SER A 25 -2.91 4.57 4.51
C SER A 25 -1.86 4.26 3.44
N LEU A 26 -1.85 3.05 2.89
CA LEU A 26 -1.08 2.72 1.69
C LEU A 26 -1.92 3.01 0.46
N ILE A 27 -1.30 3.44 -0.65
CA ILE A 27 -2.04 3.63 -1.91
C ILE A 27 -2.60 2.28 -2.37
N TYR A 28 -3.92 2.16 -2.43
CA TYR A 28 -4.61 0.92 -2.79
C TYR A 28 -4.49 0.59 -4.29
N LEU A 29 -4.33 1.62 -5.12
CA LEU A 29 -4.24 1.55 -6.58
C LEU A 29 -2.95 0.92 -7.10
N VAL A 30 -1.95 0.69 -6.24
CA VAL A 30 -0.72 0.00 -6.64
C VAL A 30 -1.01 -1.44 -7.05
N SER A 31 -0.17 -1.97 -7.94
CA SER A 31 -0.18 -3.39 -8.27
C SER A 31 0.48 -4.16 -7.12
N LYS A 32 -0.14 -5.26 -6.69
CA LYS A 32 0.36 -6.09 -5.60
C LYS A 32 0.62 -7.50 -6.08
N ALA A 33 1.77 -8.08 -5.69
CA ALA A 33 2.10 -9.46 -6.06
C ALA A 33 1.09 -10.50 -5.55
N SER A 34 0.43 -10.21 -4.43
CA SER A 34 -0.66 -11.03 -3.86
C SER A 34 -1.97 -10.97 -4.65
N GLU A 35 -2.10 -10.03 -5.58
CA GLU A 35 -3.29 -9.85 -6.42
C GLU A 35 -3.10 -10.43 -7.83
N LEU A 36 -1.88 -10.85 -8.16
CA LEU A 36 -1.57 -11.55 -9.41
C LEU A 36 -1.91 -13.03 -9.25
N ASP A 37 -2.49 -13.62 -10.28
CA ASP A 37 -2.66 -15.06 -10.34
C ASP A 37 -1.36 -15.78 -10.76
N VAL A 38 -1.36 -17.11 -10.71
CA VAL A 38 -0.18 -17.93 -11.07
C VAL A 38 0.23 -17.72 -12.53
N MET A 39 -0.74 -17.57 -13.44
CA MET A 39 -0.46 -17.39 -14.86
C MET A 39 0.13 -16.01 -15.14
N GLU A 40 -0.40 -14.96 -14.54
CA GLU A 40 0.12 -13.58 -14.60
C GLU A 40 1.54 -13.47 -14.02
N ARG A 41 1.86 -14.28 -13.00
CA ARG A 41 3.23 -14.35 -12.46
C ARG A 41 4.22 -15.02 -13.42
N VAL A 42 3.79 -16.04 -14.17
CA VAL A 42 4.69 -16.93 -14.95
C VAL A 42 4.72 -16.60 -16.45
N MET A 43 3.67 -16.00 -17.00
CA MET A 43 3.60 -15.64 -18.42
C MET A 43 4.35 -14.34 -18.73
N GLY A 44 5.10 -14.34 -19.83
CA GLY A 44 5.73 -13.16 -20.42
C GLY A 44 7.24 -13.04 -20.19
N VAL A 45 7.94 -12.46 -21.17
CA VAL A 45 9.33 -11.99 -21.01
C VAL A 45 9.26 -10.66 -20.28
N LYS A 46 9.41 -10.67 -18.95
CA LYS A 46 9.36 -9.45 -18.14
C LYS A 46 10.62 -8.63 -18.37
N SER A 47 10.47 -7.40 -18.87
CA SER A 47 11.59 -6.47 -18.94
C SER A 47 12.03 -6.10 -17.52
N ARG A 48 13.33 -5.88 -17.31
CA ARG A 48 13.89 -5.49 -16.00
C ARG A 48 13.25 -4.21 -15.43
N ASN A 49 12.68 -3.38 -16.31
CA ASN A 49 11.99 -2.13 -15.97
C ASN A 49 10.51 -2.17 -16.39
N GLU A 50 9.86 -3.32 -16.30
CA GLU A 50 8.42 -3.41 -16.50
C GLU A 50 7.68 -3.22 -15.18
N TYR A 51 6.60 -2.43 -15.19
CA TYR A 51 5.71 -2.33 -14.06
C TYR A 51 4.73 -3.49 -14.16
N GLU A 52 4.76 -4.40 -13.19
CA GLU A 52 3.96 -5.62 -13.23
C GLU A 52 2.48 -5.28 -13.00
N VAL A 53 1.64 -5.61 -13.97
CA VAL A 53 0.19 -5.37 -13.93
C VAL A 53 -0.56 -6.68 -14.15
N GLY A 54 -1.71 -6.81 -13.48
CA GLY A 54 -2.65 -7.92 -13.66
C GLY A 54 -4.09 -7.43 -13.69
N GLN A 55 -5.05 -8.34 -13.85
CA GLN A 55 -6.46 -8.02 -14.00
C GLN A 55 -7.02 -7.22 -12.81
N VAL A 56 -6.57 -7.53 -11.59
CA VAL A 56 -6.98 -6.78 -10.39
C VAL A 56 -6.52 -5.32 -10.47
N PHE A 57 -5.28 -5.07 -10.88
CA PHE A 57 -4.76 -3.72 -11.10
C PHE A 57 -5.57 -2.97 -12.16
N THR A 58 -5.81 -3.59 -13.33
CA THR A 58 -6.59 -2.97 -14.42
C THR A 58 -8.00 -2.59 -13.97
N ARG A 59 -8.66 -3.44 -13.17
CA ARG A 59 -9.98 -3.12 -12.61
C ARG A 59 -9.94 -1.93 -11.65
N LYS A 60 -8.93 -1.85 -10.78
CA LYS A 60 -8.72 -0.69 -9.90
C LYS A 60 -8.50 0.58 -10.71
N GLU A 61 -7.68 0.52 -11.75
CA GLU A 61 -7.38 1.65 -12.63
C GLU A 61 -8.66 2.17 -13.30
N ILE A 62 -9.41 1.31 -13.99
CA ILE A 62 -10.68 1.68 -14.63
C ILE A 62 -11.64 2.31 -13.63
N LEU A 63 -11.80 1.69 -12.45
CA LEU A 63 -12.69 2.20 -11.41
C LEU A 63 -12.26 3.60 -10.94
N SER A 64 -10.97 3.81 -10.72
CA SER A 64 -10.43 5.12 -10.30
C SER A 64 -10.67 6.22 -11.35
N ILE A 65 -10.55 5.87 -12.63
CA ILE A 65 -10.83 6.82 -13.74
C ILE A 65 -12.32 7.18 -13.76
N LEU A 66 -13.21 6.19 -13.60
CA LEU A 66 -14.66 6.45 -13.52
C LEU A 66 -15.02 7.33 -12.31
N GLN A 67 -14.38 7.09 -11.17
CA GLN A 67 -14.56 7.89 -9.95
C GLN A 67 -14.08 9.34 -10.12
N LEU A 68 -12.97 9.55 -10.84
CA LEU A 68 -12.50 10.90 -11.19
C LEU A 68 -13.52 11.63 -12.07
N HIS A 69 -14.05 10.98 -13.11
CA HIS A 69 -15.10 11.58 -13.94
C HIS A 69 -16.36 11.92 -13.14
N LEU A 70 -16.76 11.06 -12.21
CA LEU A 70 -17.92 11.30 -11.36
C LEU A 70 -17.73 12.55 -10.47
N ILE A 71 -16.56 12.70 -9.84
CA ILE A 71 -16.28 13.88 -9.01
C ILE A 71 -16.12 15.15 -9.84
N ASP A 72 -15.47 15.06 -11.00
CA ASP A 72 -15.33 16.19 -11.91
C ASP A 72 -16.70 16.72 -12.35
N ASP A 73 -17.62 15.85 -12.79
CA ASP A 73 -18.98 16.21 -13.14
C ASP A 73 -19.76 16.82 -11.95
N TYR A 74 -19.60 16.24 -10.76
CA TYR A 74 -20.21 16.76 -9.54
C TYR A 74 -19.72 18.19 -9.22
N LEU A 75 -18.40 18.41 -9.29
CA LEU A 75 -17.77 19.71 -9.03
C LEU A 75 -18.21 20.76 -10.07
N LYS A 76 -18.25 20.38 -11.35
CA LYS A 76 -18.69 21.27 -12.45
C LYS A 76 -20.11 21.76 -12.24
N ARG A 77 -21.04 20.90 -11.83
CA ARG A 77 -22.43 21.30 -11.49
C ARG A 77 -22.52 22.29 -10.32
N LYS A 78 -21.46 22.40 -9.51
CA LYS A 78 -21.32 23.34 -8.41
C LYS A 78 -20.45 24.55 -8.76
N ASN A 79 -20.13 24.76 -10.04
CA ASN A 79 -19.23 25.80 -10.52
C ASN A 79 -17.84 25.73 -9.86
N SER A 80 -17.35 24.52 -9.62
CA SER A 80 -16.01 24.22 -9.09
C SER A 80 -15.31 23.21 -10.02
N GLY A 81 -14.02 22.99 -9.80
CA GLY A 81 -13.23 21.96 -10.47
C GLY A 81 -12.32 21.23 -9.48
N ILE A 82 -11.65 20.19 -9.97
CA ILE A 82 -10.72 19.39 -9.16
C ILE A 82 -9.49 20.21 -8.75
N GLU A 83 -9.08 21.16 -9.58
CA GLU A 83 -7.97 22.06 -9.31
C GLU A 83 -8.25 22.95 -8.09
N GLN A 84 -9.46 23.54 -7.99
CA GLN A 84 -9.88 24.28 -6.81
C GLN A 84 -9.94 23.39 -5.58
N LEU A 85 -10.42 22.15 -5.72
CA LEU A 85 -10.51 21.20 -4.62
C LEU A 85 -9.12 20.88 -4.05
N ILE A 86 -8.14 20.63 -4.92
CA ILE A 86 -6.74 20.40 -4.52
C ILE A 86 -6.17 21.65 -3.83
N ASN A 87 -6.35 22.84 -4.42
CA ASN A 87 -5.86 24.09 -3.85
C ASN A 87 -6.40 24.35 -2.44
N SER A 88 -7.70 24.12 -2.23
CA SER A 88 -8.33 24.28 -0.91
C SER A 88 -7.81 23.27 0.11
N PHE A 89 -7.49 22.05 -0.32
CA PHE A 89 -6.87 21.06 0.55
C PHE A 89 -5.44 21.47 0.93
N ILE A 90 -4.65 22.00 -0.01
CA ILE A 90 -3.30 22.52 0.27
C ILE A 90 -3.34 23.69 1.26
N LEU A 91 -4.29 24.63 1.10
CA LEU A 91 -4.50 25.72 2.05
C LEU A 91 -4.83 25.20 3.46
N HIS A 92 -5.66 24.17 3.55
CA HIS A 92 -5.95 23.52 4.84
C HIS A 92 -4.71 22.89 5.46
N ILE A 93 -3.90 22.16 4.68
CA ILE A 93 -2.63 21.59 5.15
C ILE A 93 -1.68 22.68 5.63
N ASN A 94 -1.55 23.79 4.91
CA ASN A 94 -0.66 24.89 5.32
C ASN A 94 -1.07 25.53 6.65
N GLY A 95 -2.38 25.62 6.95
CA GLY A 95 -2.85 26.03 8.27
C GLY A 95 -2.48 25.07 9.41
N LEU A 96 -2.19 23.80 9.10
CA LEU A 96 -1.70 22.81 10.08
C LEU A 96 -0.17 22.79 10.20
N LEU A 97 0.55 23.45 9.28
CA LEU A 97 2.01 23.40 9.19
C LEU A 97 2.71 24.65 9.74
N GLU A 98 1.98 25.62 10.32
CA GLU A 98 2.56 26.86 10.82
C GLU A 98 3.78 26.63 11.73
N PRO A 99 4.90 27.35 11.52
CA PRO A 99 5.08 28.51 10.64
C PRO A 99 5.46 28.17 9.18
N ASN A 100 5.53 26.89 8.80
CA ASN A 100 5.87 26.47 7.44
C ASN A 100 4.67 26.60 6.48
N ASN A 101 4.96 26.69 5.18
CA ASN A 101 3.94 26.79 4.13
C ASN A 101 4.42 26.12 2.84
N LEU A 102 3.62 25.19 2.30
CA LEU A 102 3.84 24.57 1.00
C LEU A 102 3.40 25.54 -0.11
N MET A 103 4.36 25.99 -0.91
CA MET A 103 4.14 26.75 -2.14
C MET A 103 3.77 25.79 -3.27
N PHE A 104 2.48 25.46 -3.36
CA PHE A 104 1.93 24.65 -4.44
C PHE A 104 0.51 25.11 -4.77
N GLN A 105 0.25 25.34 -6.05
CA GLN A 105 -1.06 25.75 -6.53
C GLN A 105 -1.29 25.20 -7.93
N VAL A 106 -2.39 24.46 -8.09
CA VAL A 106 -2.85 24.01 -9.40
C VAL A 106 -3.55 25.18 -10.10
N ARG A 107 -3.15 25.48 -11.34
CA ARG A 107 -3.77 26.55 -12.13
C ARG A 107 -5.22 26.19 -12.45
N VAL A 108 -6.13 27.08 -12.07
CA VAL A 108 -7.53 27.01 -12.46
C VAL A 108 -7.67 27.73 -13.79
N SER A 109 -7.78 26.97 -14.88
CA SER A 109 -7.92 27.53 -16.22
C SER A 109 -8.72 26.61 -17.14
N ASP A 110 -9.33 27.21 -18.16
CA ASP A 110 -9.93 26.49 -19.29
C ASP A 110 -8.89 26.17 -20.38
N SER A 111 -7.60 26.22 -20.03
CA SER A 111 -6.52 25.88 -20.96
C SER A 111 -6.55 24.40 -21.31
N PRO A 112 -6.06 24.00 -22.49
CA PRO A 112 -5.92 22.60 -22.87
C PRO A 112 -5.20 21.78 -21.79
N GLU A 113 -5.57 20.51 -21.64
CA GLU A 113 -5.05 19.58 -20.63
C GLU A 113 -3.53 19.48 -20.68
N LEU A 114 -2.96 19.53 -21.88
CA LEU A 114 -1.51 19.45 -22.09
C LEU A 114 -0.76 20.64 -21.49
N ASP A 115 -1.33 21.84 -21.53
CA ASP A 115 -0.74 23.03 -20.91
C ASP A 115 -0.86 22.96 -19.38
N LYS A 116 -1.98 22.43 -18.88
CA LYS A 116 -2.14 22.15 -17.44
C LYS A 116 -1.04 21.20 -16.95
N ILE A 117 -0.84 20.07 -17.64
CA ILE A 117 0.18 19.05 -17.30
C ILE A 117 1.59 19.66 -17.31
N ARG A 118 1.92 20.47 -18.33
CA ARG A 118 3.24 21.12 -18.44
C ARG A 118 3.58 22.02 -17.26
N THR A 119 2.57 22.67 -16.67
CA THR A 119 2.75 23.53 -15.49
C THR A 119 2.72 22.74 -14.18
N LEU A 120 1.88 21.71 -14.09
CA LEU A 120 1.68 20.94 -12.86
C LEU A 120 2.90 20.10 -12.47
N LEU A 121 3.59 19.48 -13.43
CA LEU A 121 4.70 18.56 -13.14
C LEU A 121 5.89 19.26 -12.43
N PRO A 122 6.38 20.43 -12.89
CA PRO A 122 7.38 21.20 -12.15
C PRO A 122 6.92 21.62 -10.76
N ASP A 123 5.68 22.09 -10.63
CA ASP A 123 5.12 22.52 -9.35
C ASP A 123 5.02 21.34 -8.37
N PHE A 124 4.70 20.15 -8.88
CA PHE A 124 4.66 18.92 -8.09
C PHE A 124 6.06 18.46 -7.64
N ASP A 125 7.08 18.49 -8.51
CA ASP A 125 8.47 18.22 -8.11
C ASP A 125 8.93 19.20 -7.02
N PHE A 126 8.56 20.48 -7.14
CA PHE A 126 8.85 21.50 -6.13
C PHE A 126 8.13 21.24 -4.81
N LEU A 127 6.85 20.81 -4.83
CA LEU A 127 6.12 20.39 -3.64
C LEU A 127 6.81 19.23 -2.91
N LEU A 128 7.29 18.23 -3.64
CA LEU A 128 7.98 17.07 -3.06
C LEU A 128 9.32 17.47 -2.40
N LYS A 129 10.05 18.42 -3.00
CA LYS A 129 11.26 18.99 -2.41
C LYS A 129 10.98 19.77 -1.12
N GLN A 130 9.91 20.58 -1.12
CA GLN A 130 9.46 21.30 0.07
C GLN A 130 9.09 20.34 1.20
N TYR A 131 8.31 19.30 0.90
CA TYR A 131 7.97 18.28 1.89
C TYR A 131 9.21 17.55 2.41
N LYS A 132 10.17 17.22 1.54
CA LYS A 132 11.42 16.58 1.98
C LYS A 132 12.20 17.46 2.96
N SER A 133 12.39 18.75 2.64
CA SER A 133 13.08 19.68 3.53
C SER A 133 12.34 19.80 4.87
N LEU A 134 11.00 19.87 4.84
CA LEU A 134 10.19 19.82 6.05
C LEU A 134 10.40 18.53 6.87
N ALA A 135 10.48 17.37 6.21
CA ALA A 135 10.65 16.08 6.87
C ALA A 135 12.07 15.87 7.45
N GLU A 136 13.10 16.47 6.84
CA GLU A 136 14.50 16.34 7.25
C GLU A 136 14.91 17.41 8.27
N ASP A 137 14.55 18.67 8.00
CA ASP A 137 15.04 19.84 8.72
C ASP A 137 13.98 20.45 9.64
N GLY A 138 12.70 20.05 9.51
CA GLY A 138 11.57 20.62 10.27
C GLY A 138 11.11 21.99 9.75
N THR A 139 11.81 22.53 8.75
CA THR A 139 11.51 23.83 8.12
C THR A 139 11.61 23.76 6.61
N ILE A 140 10.89 24.62 5.90
CA ILE A 140 10.99 24.74 4.44
C ILE A 140 11.86 25.95 4.09
N ASP A 141 13.08 25.71 3.60
CA ASP A 141 13.95 26.77 3.06
C ASP A 141 13.71 26.96 1.55
N ILE A 142 12.81 27.89 1.21
CA ILE A 142 12.45 28.16 -0.19
C ILE A 142 13.63 28.69 -1.00
N GLU A 143 14.50 29.52 -0.41
CA GLU A 143 15.64 30.11 -1.13
C GLU A 143 16.61 29.02 -1.56
N PHE A 144 16.92 28.08 -0.66
CA PHE A 144 17.76 26.94 -0.98
C PHE A 144 17.14 26.03 -2.06
N LEU A 145 15.83 25.75 -1.94
CA LEU A 145 15.13 24.87 -2.87
C LEU A 145 15.06 25.44 -4.30
N GLN A 146 14.97 26.76 -4.46
CA GLN A 146 14.95 27.43 -5.77
C GLN A 146 16.29 27.32 -6.51
N VAL A 147 17.41 27.25 -5.77
CA VAL A 147 18.75 27.09 -6.37
C VAL A 147 19.01 25.63 -6.80
N SER A 148 18.29 24.67 -6.21
CA SER A 148 18.40 23.25 -6.54
C SER A 148 17.70 22.87 -7.85
N SER A 149 18.46 22.84 -8.95
CA SER A 149 17.97 22.48 -10.29
C SER A 149 17.74 20.98 -10.54
N LYS A 150 18.17 20.10 -9.63
CA LYS A 150 18.07 18.64 -9.84
C LYS A 150 16.65 18.14 -9.50
N PRO A 151 15.98 17.41 -10.39
CA PRO A 151 14.76 16.67 -10.05
C PRO A 151 15.03 15.67 -8.93
N ILE A 152 14.06 15.46 -8.05
CA ILE A 152 14.18 14.48 -6.97
C ILE A 152 13.44 13.19 -7.35
N GLY A 153 14.08 12.03 -7.15
CA GLY A 153 13.39 10.76 -7.33
C GLY A 153 12.42 10.48 -6.18
N PHE A 154 11.26 9.88 -6.47
CA PHE A 154 10.28 9.53 -5.43
C PHE A 154 10.85 8.71 -4.26
N SER A 155 11.82 7.83 -4.53
CA SER A 155 12.51 7.03 -3.51
C SER A 155 13.43 7.84 -2.59
N GLN A 156 13.78 9.07 -2.96
CA GLN A 156 14.68 9.94 -2.19
C GLN A 156 13.93 10.88 -1.24
N ILE A 157 12.59 10.86 -1.27
CA ILE A 157 11.75 11.69 -0.41
C ILE A 157 11.58 10.95 0.90
N THR A 158 12.09 11.55 1.96
CA THR A 158 12.07 10.99 3.31
C THR A 158 10.73 11.24 3.98
N SER A 159 10.35 10.36 4.89
CA SER A 159 9.17 10.51 5.74
C SER A 159 9.55 11.25 7.01
N GLN A 160 8.67 12.15 7.46
CA GLN A 160 8.78 12.75 8.79
C GLN A 160 8.64 11.68 9.88
N ASN A 161 7.74 10.71 9.68
CA ASN A 161 7.59 9.56 10.57
C ASN A 161 8.79 8.62 10.41
N LYS A 162 9.54 8.40 11.50
CA LYS A 162 10.56 7.34 11.60
C LYS A 162 9.88 5.98 11.76
N LYS A 163 10.54 4.89 11.37
CA LYS A 163 9.96 3.54 11.31
C LYS A 163 8.72 3.41 10.43
N LYS A 164 8.52 4.26 9.40
CA LYS A 164 7.24 4.28 8.65
C LYS A 164 6.93 2.94 7.98
N TYR A 165 7.82 2.43 7.13
CA TYR A 165 7.60 1.20 6.38
C TYR A 165 8.49 0.08 6.90
N VAL A 166 7.91 -1.11 7.04
CA VAL A 166 8.61 -2.32 7.48
C VAL A 166 8.45 -3.41 6.42
N TYR A 167 9.56 -4.04 6.06
CA TYR A 167 9.63 -5.07 5.03
C TYR A 167 10.31 -6.33 5.57
N SER A 168 10.18 -7.43 4.83
CA SER A 168 10.88 -8.67 5.14
C SER A 168 11.32 -9.38 3.87
N ASN A 169 12.54 -9.92 3.91
CA ASN A 169 13.02 -10.95 2.97
C ASN A 169 13.49 -12.21 3.73
N ASP A 170 13.08 -12.35 5.00
CA ASP A 170 13.47 -13.48 5.83
C ASP A 170 12.84 -14.78 5.31
N ARG A 171 13.63 -15.86 5.32
CA ARG A 171 13.22 -17.15 4.74
C ARG A 171 12.05 -17.77 5.48
N LEU A 172 12.02 -17.67 6.81
CA LEU A 172 10.93 -18.19 7.62
C LEU A 172 9.65 -17.41 7.34
N ILE A 173 9.73 -16.08 7.26
CA ILE A 173 8.57 -15.24 6.91
C ILE A 173 8.03 -15.62 5.51
N LEU A 174 8.89 -15.82 4.52
CA LEU A 174 8.47 -16.26 3.18
C LEU A 174 7.81 -17.65 3.21
N GLN A 175 8.34 -18.59 3.99
CA GLN A 175 7.76 -19.92 4.16
C GLN A 175 6.38 -19.85 4.83
N LEU A 176 6.23 -19.05 5.89
CA LEU A 176 4.95 -18.85 6.58
C LEU A 176 3.92 -18.16 5.69
N LYS A 177 4.34 -17.17 4.89
CA LYS A 177 3.49 -16.55 3.86
C LYS A 177 2.89 -17.61 2.95
N HIS A 178 3.74 -18.50 2.44
CA HIS A 178 3.29 -19.60 1.58
C HIS A 178 2.34 -20.55 2.32
N MET A 179 2.75 -21.11 3.46
CA MET A 179 1.96 -22.11 4.18
C MET A 179 0.58 -21.59 4.65
N PHE A 180 0.52 -20.35 5.16
CA PHE A 180 -0.71 -19.82 5.74
C PHE A 180 -1.64 -19.14 4.74
N PHE A 181 -1.11 -18.50 3.69
CA PHE A 181 -1.87 -17.55 2.87
C PHE A 181 -1.85 -17.85 1.37
N SER A 182 -0.97 -18.74 0.89
CA SER A 182 -0.91 -19.10 -0.53
C SER A 182 -1.95 -20.17 -0.87
N ASP A 183 -2.69 -19.94 -1.95
CA ASP A 183 -3.60 -20.91 -2.57
C ASP A 183 -2.86 -22.10 -3.21
N GLN A 184 -1.57 -21.93 -3.52
CA GLN A 184 -0.67 -22.99 -3.98
C GLN A 184 -0.04 -23.83 -2.85
N SER A 185 -0.31 -23.54 -1.58
CA SER A 185 0.24 -24.35 -0.47
C SER A 185 -0.47 -25.70 -0.31
N HIS A 186 -1.70 -25.80 -0.84
CA HIS A 186 -2.62 -26.91 -0.61
C HIS A 186 -2.86 -27.25 0.86
N MET A 187 -2.59 -26.32 1.79
CA MET A 187 -2.76 -26.53 3.25
C MET A 187 -4.19 -26.35 3.75
N TYR A 188 -5.13 -25.95 2.89
CA TYR A 188 -6.52 -25.64 3.24
C TYR A 188 -7.51 -26.76 2.94
N TYR A 189 -7.09 -27.80 2.21
CA TYR A 189 -7.97 -28.93 1.92
C TYR A 189 -8.18 -29.78 3.16
N THR A 190 -9.43 -30.15 3.44
CA THR A 190 -9.82 -31.10 4.49
C THR A 190 -10.93 -32.00 3.95
N LYS A 191 -11.19 -33.16 4.57
CA LYS A 191 -12.28 -34.04 4.09
C LYS A 191 -13.65 -33.40 4.34
N THR A 192 -13.80 -32.65 5.44
CA THR A 192 -15.06 -31.99 5.81
C THR A 192 -15.35 -30.75 4.96
N PHE A 193 -14.34 -29.90 4.74
CA PHE A 193 -14.54 -28.59 4.10
C PHE A 193 -14.06 -28.52 2.65
N GLU A 194 -13.46 -29.59 2.14
CA GLU A 194 -12.96 -29.71 0.77
C GLU A 194 -12.16 -28.46 0.35
N THR A 195 -12.62 -27.74 -0.66
CA THR A 195 -11.99 -26.52 -1.19
C THR A 195 -12.81 -25.26 -0.92
N LYS A 196 -13.64 -25.26 0.13
CA LYS A 196 -14.43 -24.09 0.56
C LYS A 196 -13.54 -22.86 0.85
N TYR A 197 -12.31 -23.11 1.28
CA TYR A 197 -11.31 -22.08 1.58
C TYR A 197 -10.15 -22.15 0.59
N THR A 198 -9.39 -21.06 0.48
CA THR A 198 -8.24 -20.97 -0.42
C THR A 198 -6.92 -20.88 0.33
N ASN A 199 -6.92 -20.82 1.66
CA ASN A 199 -5.71 -20.75 2.47
C ASN A 199 -5.96 -21.27 3.91
N LEU A 200 -4.87 -21.70 4.57
CA LEU A 200 -4.92 -22.34 5.88
C LEU A 200 -5.42 -21.38 6.96
N PHE A 201 -5.04 -20.09 6.89
CA PHE A 201 -5.47 -19.10 7.87
C PHE A 201 -7.00 -18.94 7.88
N ASP A 202 -7.61 -18.77 6.70
CA ASP A 202 -9.07 -18.64 6.58
C ASP A 202 -9.79 -19.90 7.06
N LEU A 203 -9.26 -21.09 6.77
CA LEU A 203 -9.79 -22.35 7.26
C LEU A 203 -9.80 -22.38 8.80
N LEU A 204 -8.65 -22.16 9.45
CA LEU A 204 -8.49 -22.29 10.90
C LEU A 204 -9.18 -21.17 11.70
N THR A 205 -9.48 -20.04 11.07
CA THR A 205 -10.16 -18.91 11.75
C THR A 205 -11.67 -18.94 11.59
N LYS A 206 -12.19 -19.68 10.61
CA LYS A 206 -13.63 -19.75 10.30
C LYS A 206 -14.25 -21.09 10.69
N GLU A 207 -13.44 -22.14 10.84
CA GLU A 207 -13.91 -23.49 11.16
C GLU A 207 -13.12 -24.10 12.31
N THR A 208 -13.75 -25.03 13.01
CA THR A 208 -13.06 -25.92 13.95
C THR A 208 -12.59 -27.16 13.20
N VAL A 209 -11.28 -27.32 13.03
CA VAL A 209 -10.71 -28.39 12.19
C VAL A 209 -9.93 -29.39 13.02
N ASN A 210 -10.37 -30.64 13.00
CA ASN A 210 -9.65 -31.72 13.66
C ASN A 210 -8.38 -32.11 12.89
N LEU A 211 -7.29 -32.45 13.57
CA LEU A 211 -6.05 -32.88 12.93
C LEU A 211 -6.26 -34.08 11.99
N ASP A 212 -7.21 -34.95 12.29
CA ASP A 212 -7.49 -36.14 11.48
C ASP A 212 -8.25 -35.86 10.18
N ASP A 213 -8.77 -34.64 10.04
CA ASP A 213 -9.45 -34.17 8.84
C ASP A 213 -8.46 -33.71 7.75
N PHE A 214 -7.22 -33.39 8.14
CA PHE A 214 -6.13 -33.11 7.22
C PHE A 214 -5.68 -34.39 6.50
N ALA A 215 -5.32 -34.24 5.22
CA ALA A 215 -4.71 -35.29 4.43
C ALA A 215 -3.29 -35.63 4.95
N ASN A 216 -2.86 -36.88 4.74
CA ASN A 216 -1.58 -37.36 5.26
C ASN A 216 -0.38 -36.49 4.85
N TYR A 217 -0.37 -35.98 3.61
CA TYR A 217 0.71 -35.11 3.12
C TYR A 217 0.76 -33.74 3.79
N GLN A 218 -0.34 -33.29 4.43
CA GLN A 218 -0.41 -32.02 5.16
C GLN A 218 0.01 -32.19 6.63
N LYS A 219 -0.23 -33.38 7.20
CA LYS A 219 -0.04 -33.63 8.64
C LYS A 219 1.40 -33.36 9.11
N ASP A 220 2.40 -33.71 8.31
CA ASP A 220 3.81 -33.45 8.65
C ASP A 220 4.08 -31.94 8.78
N THR A 221 3.55 -31.14 7.87
CA THR A 221 3.66 -29.67 7.90
C THR A 221 2.92 -29.08 9.10
N ILE A 222 1.70 -29.54 9.38
CA ILE A 222 0.93 -29.11 10.55
C ILE A 222 1.67 -29.45 11.86
N GLN A 223 2.23 -30.65 11.96
CA GLN A 223 3.01 -31.07 13.12
C GLN A 223 4.29 -30.25 13.30
N SER A 224 4.98 -29.89 12.20
CA SER A 224 6.13 -28.97 12.28
C SER A 224 5.70 -27.61 12.79
N LEU A 225 4.59 -27.05 12.28
CA LEU A 225 4.06 -25.76 12.73
C LEU A 225 3.64 -25.79 14.21
N ILE A 226 3.14 -26.93 14.70
CA ILE A 226 2.84 -27.12 16.14
C ILE A 226 4.13 -27.15 16.95
N LYS A 227 5.12 -27.93 16.51
CA LYS A 227 6.42 -28.04 17.18
C LYS A 227 7.14 -26.69 17.29
N ASP A 228 7.03 -25.87 16.25
CA ASP A 228 7.63 -24.52 16.20
C ASP A 228 6.77 -23.45 16.92
N GLY A 229 5.59 -23.86 17.43
CA GLY A 229 4.69 -23.03 18.23
C GLY A 229 3.90 -22.00 17.42
N TYR A 230 3.71 -22.20 16.11
CA TYR A 230 2.81 -21.37 15.31
C TYR A 230 1.36 -21.83 15.41
N LEU A 231 1.19 -23.15 15.51
CA LEU A 231 -0.10 -23.81 15.74
C LEU A 231 -0.07 -24.52 17.09
N LYS A 232 -1.24 -24.91 17.57
CA LYS A 232 -1.42 -25.80 18.72
C LYS A 232 -2.57 -26.76 18.47
N ILE A 233 -2.67 -27.76 19.33
CA ILE A 233 -3.80 -28.69 19.38
C ILE A 233 -4.54 -28.47 20.70
N ASP A 234 -5.86 -28.37 20.63
CA ASP A 234 -6.73 -28.30 21.80
C ASP A 234 -6.95 -29.69 22.43
N LYS A 235 -7.85 -29.77 23.43
CA LYS A 235 -8.15 -31.05 24.10
C LYS A 235 -8.94 -32.04 23.24
N GLU A 236 -9.58 -31.56 22.18
CA GLU A 236 -10.45 -32.31 21.28
C GLU A 236 -9.74 -32.68 19.97
N ASN A 237 -8.42 -32.48 19.89
CA ASN A 237 -7.59 -32.72 18.72
C ASN A 237 -7.83 -31.73 17.56
N ASN A 238 -8.38 -30.55 17.85
CA ASN A 238 -8.55 -29.47 16.88
C ASN A 238 -7.31 -28.60 16.78
N VAL A 239 -6.98 -28.19 15.56
CA VAL A 239 -5.82 -27.36 15.24
C VAL A 239 -6.20 -25.89 15.36
N GLU A 240 -5.42 -25.12 16.12
CA GLU A 240 -5.62 -23.69 16.35
C GLU A 240 -4.35 -22.89 16.09
N ILE A 241 -4.49 -21.60 15.77
CA ILE A 241 -3.37 -20.67 15.67
C ILE A 241 -2.95 -20.27 17.08
N ASP A 242 -1.67 -20.45 17.42
CA ASP A 242 -1.14 -20.09 18.73
C ASP A 242 -0.56 -18.66 18.75
N LYS A 243 0.37 -18.37 17.83
CA LYS A 243 0.99 -17.04 17.68
C LYS A 243 0.17 -16.09 16.81
N ILE A 244 -1.07 -15.80 17.22
CA ILE A 244 -2.02 -15.05 16.38
C ILE A 244 -1.51 -13.66 15.96
N THR A 245 -0.85 -12.92 16.85
CA THR A 245 -0.29 -11.58 16.53
C THR A 245 0.81 -11.68 15.47
N PHE A 246 1.71 -12.64 15.61
CA PHE A 246 2.78 -12.88 14.64
C PHE A 246 2.20 -13.31 13.29
N ILE A 247 1.28 -14.28 13.26
CA ILE A 247 0.63 -14.73 12.03
C ILE A 247 -0.17 -13.61 11.36
N TYR A 248 -0.79 -12.72 12.14
CA TYR A 248 -1.41 -11.50 11.62
C TYR A 248 -0.39 -10.58 10.94
N ILE A 249 0.79 -10.36 11.52
CA ILE A 249 1.86 -9.60 10.86
C ILE A 249 2.29 -10.26 9.54
N ILE A 250 2.42 -11.59 9.50
CA ILE A 250 2.75 -12.32 8.27
C ILE A 250 1.64 -12.16 7.22
N ARG A 251 0.37 -12.16 7.63
CA ARG A 251 -0.78 -11.90 6.75
C ARG A 251 -0.69 -10.53 6.10
N GLU A 252 -0.44 -9.49 6.89
CA GLU A 252 -0.34 -8.12 6.37
C GLU A 252 0.87 -7.97 5.44
N LEU A 253 2.01 -8.57 5.78
CA LEU A 253 3.17 -8.66 4.89
C LEU A 253 2.88 -9.44 3.60
N HIS A 254 2.00 -10.45 3.63
CA HIS A 254 1.57 -11.18 2.44
C HIS A 254 0.68 -10.31 1.56
N LYS A 255 -0.34 -9.67 2.15
CA LYS A 255 -1.34 -8.85 1.47
C LYS A 255 -0.75 -7.57 0.88
N ASN A 256 0.11 -6.89 1.63
CA ASN A 256 0.56 -5.53 1.30
C ASN A 256 2.05 -5.46 0.91
N GLN A 257 2.78 -6.58 0.98
CA GLN A 257 4.24 -6.67 0.80
C GLN A 257 5.08 -5.92 1.85
N LEU A 258 4.45 -5.11 2.69
CA LEU A 258 5.05 -4.28 3.72
C LEU A 258 4.02 -3.96 4.82
N LEU A 259 4.49 -3.38 5.91
CA LEU A 259 3.68 -2.83 7.00
C LEU A 259 3.90 -1.31 7.09
N ASN A 260 2.82 -0.55 7.29
CA ASN A 260 2.91 0.83 7.73
C ASN A 260 2.87 0.88 9.27
N TYR A 261 4.04 0.89 9.91
CA TYR A 261 4.23 0.62 11.34
C TYR A 261 3.25 1.38 12.25
N TRP A 262 3.07 2.69 12.02
CA TRP A 262 2.24 3.55 12.89
C TRP A 262 0.74 3.31 12.79
N HIS A 263 0.28 2.49 11.84
CA HIS A 263 -1.12 2.13 11.68
C HIS A 263 -1.50 0.88 12.49
N TYR A 264 -0.54 0.30 13.21
CA TYR A 264 -0.78 -0.87 14.06
C TYR A 264 -0.89 -0.49 15.55
N PRO A 265 -1.75 -1.17 16.31
CA PRO A 265 -1.85 -0.97 17.76
C PRO A 265 -0.54 -1.37 18.44
N LYS A 266 -0.28 -0.82 19.63
CA LYS A 266 0.99 -0.97 20.34
C LYS A 266 1.44 -2.43 20.49
N PHE A 267 0.55 -3.35 20.85
CA PHE A 267 0.91 -4.77 21.03
C PHE A 267 1.40 -5.45 19.73
N VAL A 268 0.91 -5.04 18.56
CA VAL A 268 1.41 -5.51 17.27
C VAL A 268 2.76 -4.87 16.96
N ARG A 269 2.92 -3.57 17.28
CA ARG A 269 4.19 -2.86 17.08
C ARG A 269 5.32 -3.40 17.95
N ASP A 270 5.01 -3.82 19.17
CA ASP A 270 5.97 -4.44 20.07
C ASP A 270 6.48 -5.78 19.48
N GLU A 271 5.59 -6.59 18.90
CA GLU A 271 5.97 -7.81 18.15
C GLU A 271 6.80 -7.48 16.90
N ILE A 272 6.44 -6.43 16.15
CA ILE A 272 7.23 -5.95 15.00
C ILE A 272 8.64 -5.52 15.43
N ASP A 273 8.76 -4.81 16.56
CA ASP A 273 10.05 -4.36 17.08
C ASP A 273 10.94 -5.55 17.49
N LEU A 274 10.38 -6.60 18.11
CA LEU A 274 11.11 -7.85 18.38
C LEU A 274 11.64 -8.50 17.10
N LEU A 275 10.83 -8.53 16.03
CA LEU A 275 11.25 -9.10 14.75
C LEU A 275 12.29 -8.24 14.02
N ILE A 276 12.32 -6.93 14.28
CA ILE A 276 13.37 -6.03 13.78
C ILE A 276 14.67 -6.29 14.55
N GLU A 277 14.60 -6.46 15.87
CA GLU A 277 15.75 -6.81 16.71
C GLU A 277 16.37 -8.17 16.33
N ASP A 278 15.53 -9.13 15.92
CA ASP A 278 15.94 -10.45 15.41
C ASP A 278 16.32 -10.44 13.91
N GLU A 279 16.50 -9.25 13.30
CA GLU A 279 16.90 -9.05 11.90
C GLU A 279 15.97 -9.70 10.84
N LYS A 280 14.75 -10.10 11.23
CA LYS A 280 13.75 -10.69 10.32
C LYS A 280 13.02 -9.64 9.50
N LEU A 281 12.93 -8.43 10.06
CA LEU A 281 12.31 -7.27 9.45
C LEU A 281 13.31 -6.12 9.34
N PHE A 282 13.14 -5.29 8.32
CA PHE A 282 13.93 -4.08 8.15
C PHE A 282 13.04 -2.87 7.85
N ILE A 283 13.52 -1.70 8.23
CA ILE A 283 12.78 -0.43 8.18
C ILE A 283 13.24 0.43 7.01
N GLU A 284 12.30 1.14 6.39
CA GLU A 284 12.59 2.29 5.53
C GLU A 284 11.80 3.53 5.97
N ASN A 285 12.46 4.69 5.93
CA ASN A 285 11.92 5.97 6.35
C ASN A 285 11.64 6.89 5.15
N THR A 286 11.08 6.34 4.08
CA THR A 286 10.69 7.09 2.88
C THR A 286 9.23 7.53 2.96
N LEU A 287 8.88 8.62 2.27
CA LEU A 287 7.48 9.06 2.14
C LEU A 287 6.66 7.98 1.42
N PHE A 288 7.20 7.44 0.33
CA PHE A 288 6.54 6.44 -0.50
C PHE A 288 7.19 5.06 -0.31
N SER A 289 6.37 4.03 -0.30
CA SER A 289 6.84 2.64 -0.31
C SER A 289 7.48 2.28 -1.65
N LYS A 290 8.15 1.13 -1.72
CA LYS A 290 8.74 0.64 -2.98
C LYS A 290 7.70 0.50 -4.09
N GLU A 291 6.52 -0.03 -3.77
CA GLU A 291 5.45 -0.22 -4.75
C GLU A 291 4.81 1.11 -5.16
N GLU A 292 4.65 2.05 -4.22
CA GLU A 292 4.17 3.41 -4.53
C GLU A 292 5.16 4.16 -5.43
N VAL A 293 6.47 4.04 -5.17
CA VAL A 293 7.52 4.61 -6.03
C VAL A 293 7.45 4.01 -7.44
N LYS A 294 7.28 2.69 -7.59
CA LYS A 294 7.12 2.05 -8.89
C LYS A 294 5.87 2.56 -9.61
N TYR A 295 4.74 2.65 -8.90
CA TYR A 295 3.48 3.16 -9.41
C TYR A 295 3.59 4.61 -9.92
N PHE A 296 4.16 5.52 -9.14
CA PHE A 296 4.38 6.90 -9.59
C PHE A 296 5.33 6.99 -10.78
N ASN A 297 6.42 6.21 -10.76
CA ASN A 297 7.33 6.18 -11.89
C ASN A 297 6.69 5.58 -13.16
N PHE A 298 5.70 4.69 -13.04
CA PHE A 298 4.98 4.13 -14.18
C PHE A 298 4.10 5.17 -14.90
N TYR A 299 3.40 6.04 -14.15
CA TYR A 299 2.57 7.09 -14.77
C TYR A 299 3.34 8.37 -15.10
N LEU A 300 4.28 8.78 -14.25
CA LEU A 300 4.87 10.12 -14.30
C LEU A 300 6.28 10.13 -14.89
N THR A 301 6.90 8.96 -15.09
CA THR A 301 8.27 8.86 -15.61
C THR A 301 8.34 7.87 -16.77
N LYS A 302 9.24 8.10 -17.73
CA LYS A 302 9.57 7.11 -18.78
C LYS A 302 10.42 5.92 -18.26
N ARG A 303 10.47 5.69 -16.94
CA ARG A 303 11.34 4.68 -16.33
C ARG A 303 10.80 3.26 -16.51
N TYR A 304 9.48 3.12 -16.65
CA TYR A 304 8.82 1.85 -16.93
C TYR A 304 8.19 1.89 -18.33
N ILE A 305 8.28 0.78 -19.07
CA ILE A 305 7.68 0.66 -20.41
C ILE A 305 6.19 0.38 -20.23
N GLN A 306 5.33 1.18 -20.87
CA GLN A 306 3.91 0.84 -21.05
C GLN A 306 3.80 -0.18 -22.18
N THR A 307 3.82 -1.47 -21.84
CA THR A 307 3.42 -2.50 -22.81
C THR A 307 1.89 -2.49 -22.87
N VAL A 308 1.31 -1.62 -23.70
CA VAL A 308 -0.10 -1.74 -24.06
C VAL A 308 -0.21 -3.00 -24.91
N MET A 309 -0.83 -4.06 -24.36
CA MET A 309 -1.31 -5.15 -25.21
C MET A 309 -2.40 -4.57 -26.11
N ILE A 310 -2.09 -4.47 -27.40
CA ILE A 310 -3.04 -4.15 -28.48
C ILE A 310 -3.99 -5.33 -28.66
#